data_AF-A0A392P954-F1
#
_entry.id   AF-A0A392P954-F1
#
_cell.length_a   1.000
_cell.length_b   1.000
_cell.length_c   1.000
_cell.angle_alpha   90.00
_cell.angle_beta   90.00
_cell.angle_gamma   90.00
#
_symmetry.space_group_name_H-M   'P 1'
#
loop_
_entity.id
_entity.type
_entity.pdbx_description
1 polymer ?
#
loop_
_entity_poly.entity_id
_entity_poly.type
_entity_poly.pdbx_seq_one_letter_code
_entity_poly.pdbx_strand_id
1 'polypeptide(L)'
;MCKKVLTDDVNFKLGYPKSVTELAKCKPLTDISGSEHKHLRRLITAPIVGHKALAMYLERIEDIVINSLEELSSMKHPIELLKEMKKVSFNVIIHVFLGSSNQDIIKNIGSSCNDLFNGLFSIPINAPGFAFNKALK
;
A
#
# COMPACT_ATOMS: atom_id res chain seq x y z
N MET A 1 -13.70 16.90 -2.14
CA MET A 1 -12.26 17.23 -1.96
C MET A 1 -12.04 18.70 -2.32
N CYS A 2 -11.22 19.45 -1.57
CA CYS A 2 -11.05 20.89 -1.77
C CYS A 2 -10.06 21.18 -2.91
N LYS A 3 -10.54 21.60 -4.08
CA LYS A 3 -9.71 21.87 -5.28
C LYS A 3 -8.55 22.83 -4.98
N LYS A 4 -8.81 23.90 -4.23
CA LYS A 4 -7.80 24.92 -3.89
C LYS A 4 -6.60 24.30 -3.16
N VAL A 5 -6.84 23.46 -2.15
CA VAL A 5 -5.78 22.78 -1.39
C VAL A 5 -4.95 21.82 -2.26
N LEU A 6 -5.58 21.21 -3.27
CA LEU A 6 -4.95 20.18 -4.11
C LEU A 6 -4.18 20.72 -5.31
N THR A 7 -4.38 21.99 -5.68
CA THR A 7 -3.75 22.62 -6.85
C THR A 7 -2.78 23.74 -6.49
N ASP A 8 -2.76 24.15 -5.23
CA ASP A 8 -1.95 25.27 -4.73
C ASP A 8 -0.76 24.73 -3.92
N ASP A 9 0.21 24.16 -4.64
CA ASP A 9 1.46 23.61 -4.08
C ASP A 9 2.39 24.72 -3.53
N VAL A 10 2.02 26.00 -3.70
CA VAL A 10 2.76 27.15 -3.16
C VAL A 10 2.35 27.41 -1.72
N ASN A 11 1.04 27.42 -1.45
CA ASN A 11 0.50 27.71 -0.12
C ASN A 11 0.25 26.47 0.72
N PHE A 12 0.15 25.28 0.10
CA PHE A 12 -0.11 24.03 0.79
C PHE A 12 1.00 23.02 0.56
N LYS A 13 1.30 22.24 1.60
CA LYS A 13 2.23 21.12 1.56
C LYS A 13 1.64 19.92 2.28
N LEU A 14 2.19 18.74 2.03
CA LEU A 14 1.85 17.53 2.77
C LEU A 14 2.21 17.73 4.26
N GLY A 15 1.26 17.42 5.14
CA GLY A 15 1.37 17.59 6.59
C GLY A 15 1.12 16.28 7.33
N TYR A 16 1.87 15.24 6.99
CA TYR A 16 1.68 13.92 7.61
C TYR A 16 2.10 13.92 9.09
N PRO A 17 1.44 13.11 9.95
CA PRO A 17 1.88 12.91 11.33
C PRO A 17 3.31 12.38 11.43
N LYS A 18 3.96 12.65 12.58
CA LYS A 18 5.33 12.21 12.86
C LYS A 18 5.55 10.71 12.66
N SER A 19 4.55 9.89 13.02
CA SER A 19 4.59 8.44 12.83
C SER A 19 4.71 8.03 11.36
N VAL A 20 3.93 8.65 10.47
CA VAL A 20 4.03 8.44 9.02
C VAL A 20 5.40 8.86 8.50
N THR A 21 5.88 10.05 8.89
CA THR A 21 7.17 10.56 8.41
C THR A 21 8.36 9.70 8.84
N GLU A 22 8.32 9.16 10.07
CA GLU A 22 9.41 8.32 10.60
C GLU A 22 9.37 6.88 10.09
N LEU A 23 8.19 6.31 9.86
CA LEU A 23 8.03 4.93 9.37
C LEU A 23 8.21 4.81 7.87
N ALA A 24 7.68 5.76 7.08
CA ALA A 24 7.75 5.66 5.63
C ALA A 24 9.20 5.76 5.11
N LYS A 25 10.07 6.52 5.80
CA LYS A 25 11.49 6.81 5.46
C LYS A 25 11.75 7.08 3.96
N CYS A 26 10.72 7.48 3.23
CA CYS A 26 10.76 7.71 1.80
C CYS A 26 10.67 9.22 1.60
N LYS A 27 11.83 9.87 1.53
CA LYS A 27 11.94 11.33 1.40
C LYS A 27 10.98 11.91 0.36
N PRO A 28 10.86 11.36 -0.87
CA PRO A 28 9.96 11.92 -1.88
C PRO A 28 8.46 11.85 -1.52
N LEU A 29 8.04 10.98 -0.58
CA LEU A 29 6.65 10.83 -0.17
C LEU A 29 6.27 11.72 1.03
N THR A 30 7.26 12.18 1.80
CA THR A 30 7.02 12.85 3.08
C THR A 30 7.56 14.28 3.14
N ASP A 31 8.64 14.59 2.42
CA ASP A 31 9.30 15.89 2.49
C ASP A 31 10.29 16.07 1.33
N ILE A 32 10.05 17.05 0.45
CA ILE A 32 11.00 17.81 -0.40
C ILE A 32 10.32 18.27 -1.72
N SER A 33 10.78 19.43 -2.20
CA SER A 33 10.39 20.24 -3.36
C SER A 33 9.68 19.50 -4.50
N GLY A 34 8.72 20.18 -5.12
CA GLY A 34 7.90 19.64 -6.20
C GLY A 34 8.69 19.00 -7.36
N SER A 35 9.98 19.31 -7.56
CA SER A 35 10.80 18.68 -8.60
C SER A 35 11.17 17.22 -8.32
N GLU A 36 11.58 16.87 -7.10
CA GLU A 36 11.96 15.49 -6.75
C GLU A 36 10.74 14.58 -6.70
N HIS A 37 9.66 15.06 -6.07
CA HIS A 37 8.38 14.34 -6.08
C HIS A 37 7.86 14.15 -7.51
N LYS A 38 7.94 15.17 -8.38
CA LYS A 38 7.55 15.05 -9.80
C LYS A 38 8.44 14.07 -10.56
N HIS A 39 9.74 14.03 -10.26
CA HIS A 39 10.67 13.08 -10.86
C HIS A 39 10.34 11.64 -10.44
N LEU A 40 10.23 11.37 -9.14
CA LEU A 40 9.83 10.04 -8.65
C LEU A 40 8.49 9.62 -9.24
N ARG A 41 7.48 10.49 -9.18
CA ARG A 41 6.16 10.21 -9.76
C ARG A 41 6.28 9.80 -11.21
N ARG A 42 7.05 10.52 -12.03
CA ARG A 42 7.26 10.17 -13.44
C ARG A 42 7.90 8.79 -13.62
N LEU A 43 8.91 8.47 -12.80
CA LEU A 43 9.59 7.17 -12.84
C LEU A 43 8.65 6.00 -12.52
N ILE A 44 7.81 6.14 -11.49
CA ILE A 44 6.94 5.06 -11.04
C ILE A 44 5.63 4.96 -11.84
N THR A 45 5.19 6.07 -12.47
CA THR A 45 3.89 6.11 -13.17
C THR A 45 3.84 5.13 -14.33
N ALA A 46 4.84 5.17 -15.22
CA ALA A 46 4.84 4.35 -16.43
C ALA A 46 4.79 2.83 -16.16
N PRO A 47 5.62 2.25 -15.27
CA PRO A 47 5.62 0.82 -15.02
C PRO A 47 4.46 0.33 -14.12
N ILE A 48 3.87 1.17 -13.28
CA ILE A 48 2.85 0.71 -12.30
C ILE A 48 1.42 1.07 -12.74
N VAL A 49 1.21 2.31 -13.16
CA VAL A 49 -0.13 2.86 -13.47
C VAL A 49 -0.27 3.32 -14.93
N GLY A 50 0.74 3.06 -15.77
CA GLY A 50 0.68 3.34 -17.19
C GLY A 50 -0.30 2.39 -17.89
N HIS A 51 -1.02 2.88 -18.90
CA HIS A 51 -2.03 2.10 -19.62
C HIS A 51 -1.52 0.73 -20.12
N LYS A 52 -0.29 0.68 -20.64
CA LYS A 52 0.31 -0.57 -21.12
C LYS A 52 0.54 -1.56 -19.97
N ALA A 53 1.05 -1.10 -18.83
CA ALA A 53 1.27 -1.95 -17.66
C ALA A 53 -0.05 -2.47 -17.09
N LEU A 54 -1.05 -1.58 -16.94
CA LEU A 54 -2.39 -1.95 -16.47
C LEU A 54 -3.04 -3.01 -17.37
N ALA A 55 -2.90 -2.89 -18.70
CA ALA A 55 -3.39 -3.89 -19.63
C ALA A 55 -2.69 -5.25 -19.46
N MET A 56 -1.39 -5.27 -19.17
CA MET A 56 -0.65 -6.51 -18.89
C MET A 56 -1.07 -7.17 -17.56
N TYR A 57 -1.49 -6.38 -16.57
CA TYR A 57 -1.91 -6.91 -15.28
C TYR A 57 -3.35 -7.43 -15.28
N LEU A 58 -4.19 -7.02 -16.24
CA LEU A 58 -5.62 -7.26 -16.22
C LEU A 58 -5.97 -8.75 -16.11
N GLU A 59 -5.43 -9.57 -17.02
CA GLU A 59 -5.66 -11.03 -17.03
C GLU A 59 -5.30 -11.65 -15.67
N ARG A 60 -4.17 -11.23 -15.10
CA ARG A 60 -3.72 -11.78 -13.82
C ARG A 60 -4.52 -11.27 -12.63
N ILE A 61 -5.02 -10.05 -12.67
CA ILE A 61 -5.93 -9.52 -11.65
C ILE A 61 -7.25 -10.29 -11.70
N GLU A 62 -7.79 -10.53 -12.90
CA GLU A 62 -8.99 -11.32 -13.09
C GLU A 62 -8.82 -12.73 -12.50
N ASP A 63 -7.73 -13.42 -12.83
CA ASP A 63 -7.41 -14.73 -12.24
C ASP A 63 -7.41 -14.69 -10.70
N ILE A 64 -6.71 -13.72 -10.09
CA ILE A 64 -6.61 -13.63 -8.63
C ILE A 64 -8.00 -13.42 -8.02
N VAL A 65 -8.81 -12.52 -8.60
CA VAL A 65 -10.13 -12.17 -8.09
C VAL A 65 -11.11 -13.33 -8.27
N ILE A 66 -11.18 -13.94 -9.46
CA ILE A 66 -12.07 -15.06 -9.76
C ILE A 66 -11.78 -16.23 -8.82
N ASN A 67 -10.52 -16.67 -8.75
CA ASN A 67 -10.14 -17.80 -7.88
C ASN A 67 -10.46 -17.51 -6.41
N SER A 68 -10.21 -16.28 -5.94
CA SER A 68 -10.52 -15.89 -4.56
C SER A 68 -12.02 -15.89 -4.28
N LEU A 69 -12.84 -15.40 -5.22
CA LEU A 69 -14.29 -15.38 -5.07
C LEU A 69 -14.89 -16.79 -5.14
N GLU A 70 -14.37 -17.66 -6.00
CA GLU A 70 -14.74 -19.07 -6.05
C GLU A 70 -14.44 -19.78 -4.72
N GLU A 71 -13.23 -19.59 -4.17
CA GLU A 71 -12.85 -20.12 -2.86
C GLU A 71 -13.83 -19.64 -1.77
N LEU A 72 -14.07 -18.33 -1.69
CA LEU A 72 -14.99 -17.74 -0.72
C LEU A 72 -16.43 -18.25 -0.88
N SER A 73 -16.89 -18.45 -2.11
CA SER A 73 -18.24 -18.98 -2.38
C SER A 73 -18.42 -20.43 -1.93
N SER A 74 -17.31 -21.20 -1.88
CA SER A 74 -17.31 -22.60 -1.46
C SER A 74 -17.34 -22.77 0.06
N MET A 75 -17.06 -21.71 0.82
CA MET A 75 -17.00 -21.77 2.29
C MET A 75 -18.40 -21.97 2.89
N LYS A 76 -18.51 -22.97 3.77
CA LYS A 76 -19.78 -23.34 4.44
C LYS A 76 -20.01 -22.63 5.78
N HIS A 77 -19.25 -21.58 6.04
CA HIS A 77 -19.33 -20.79 7.26
C HIS A 77 -19.35 -19.29 6.94
N PRO A 78 -19.86 -18.43 7.84
CA PRO A 78 -19.76 -16.99 7.69
C PRO A 78 -18.31 -16.53 7.47
N ILE A 79 -18.15 -15.54 6.62
CA ILE A 79 -16.85 -14.91 6.33
C ILE A 79 -16.88 -13.43 6.73
N GLU A 80 -15.73 -12.90 7.12
CA GLU A 80 -15.55 -11.47 7.33
C GLU A 80 -15.11 -10.83 6.01
N LEU A 81 -16.06 -10.26 5.27
CA LEU A 81 -15.83 -9.76 3.90
C LEU A 81 -14.64 -8.78 3.82
N LEU A 82 -14.52 -7.85 4.76
CA LEU A 82 -13.43 -6.86 4.78
C LEU A 82 -12.06 -7.54 4.90
N LYS A 83 -11.96 -8.57 5.74
CA LYS A 83 -10.71 -9.32 5.94
C LYS A 83 -10.33 -10.08 4.67
N GLU A 84 -11.28 -10.74 4.04
CA GLU A 84 -11.02 -11.53 2.83
C GLU A 84 -10.69 -10.62 1.63
N MET A 85 -11.42 -9.52 1.44
CA MET A 85 -11.12 -8.56 0.37
C MET A 85 -9.78 -7.83 0.55
N LYS A 86 -9.32 -7.64 1.80
CA LYS A 86 -7.96 -7.17 2.08
C LYS A 86 -6.90 -8.15 1.57
N LYS A 87 -7.11 -9.47 1.75
CA LYS A 87 -6.19 -10.49 1.22
C LYS A 87 -6.15 -10.48 -0.31
N VAL A 88 -7.32 -10.41 -0.96
CA VAL A 88 -7.41 -10.33 -2.43
C VAL A 88 -6.66 -9.10 -2.95
N SER A 89 -6.92 -7.94 -2.36
CA SER A 89 -6.25 -6.68 -2.75
C SER A 89 -4.74 -6.75 -2.52
N PHE A 90 -4.30 -7.34 -1.41
CA PHE A 90 -2.89 -7.52 -1.11
C PHE A 90 -2.20 -8.44 -2.13
N ASN A 91 -2.83 -9.56 -2.51
CA ASN A 91 -2.30 -10.47 -3.52
C ASN A 91 -2.14 -9.78 -4.88
N VAL A 92 -3.11 -8.94 -5.28
CA VAL A 92 -3.02 -8.12 -6.49
C VAL A 92 -1.85 -7.14 -6.41
N ILE A 93 -1.72 -6.39 -5.31
CA ILE A 93 -0.63 -5.43 -5.11
C ILE A 93 0.72 -6.14 -5.20
N ILE A 94 0.90 -7.24 -4.46
CA ILE A 94 2.15 -8.00 -4.48
C ILE A 94 2.46 -8.52 -5.87
N HIS A 95 1.47 -8.99 -6.62
CA HIS A 95 1.69 -9.42 -7.99
C HIS A 95 2.15 -8.26 -8.90
N VAL A 96 1.51 -7.09 -8.81
CA VAL A 96 1.89 -5.92 -9.63
C VAL A 96 3.32 -5.46 -9.32
N PHE A 97 3.72 -5.46 -8.04
CA PHE A 97 5.03 -4.96 -7.62
C PHE A 97 6.16 -5.98 -7.73
N LEU A 98 5.89 -7.26 -7.43
CA LEU A 98 6.90 -8.32 -7.29
C LEU A 98 6.75 -9.46 -8.31
N GLY A 99 5.72 -9.43 -9.16
CA GLY A 99 5.44 -10.49 -10.12
C GLY A 99 5.05 -11.81 -9.46
N SER A 100 5.64 -12.93 -9.91
CA SER A 100 5.47 -14.24 -9.29
C SER A 100 6.44 -14.38 -8.09
N SER A 101 5.91 -14.56 -6.89
CA SER A 101 6.69 -14.74 -5.66
C SER A 101 6.22 -15.96 -4.87
N ASN A 102 7.12 -16.55 -4.07
CA ASN A 102 6.78 -17.67 -3.19
C ASN A 102 5.75 -17.24 -2.13
N GLN A 103 4.77 -18.11 -1.84
CA GLN A 103 3.75 -17.90 -0.80
C GLN A 103 4.33 -17.56 0.58
N ASP A 104 5.47 -18.13 0.96
CA ASP A 104 6.12 -17.81 2.23
C ASP A 104 6.61 -16.36 2.27
N ILE A 105 7.13 -15.85 1.15
CA ILE A 105 7.54 -14.46 1.00
C ILE A 105 6.31 -13.55 1.08
N ILE A 106 5.23 -13.90 0.38
CA ILE A 106 3.97 -13.14 0.38
C ILE A 106 3.41 -13.03 1.81
N LYS A 107 3.42 -14.14 2.57
CA LYS A 107 2.95 -14.18 3.95
C LYS A 107 3.78 -13.30 4.88
N ASN A 108 5.12 -13.37 4.77
CA ASN A 108 6.02 -12.55 5.58
C ASN A 108 5.87 -11.06 5.27
N ILE A 109 5.77 -10.70 3.99
CA ILE A 109 5.49 -9.31 3.59
C ILE A 109 4.12 -8.87 4.12
N GLY A 110 3.10 -9.72 4.05
CA GLY A 110 1.76 -9.43 4.55
C GLY A 110 1.75 -9.10 6.05
N SER A 111 2.47 -9.87 6.86
CA SER A 111 2.60 -9.58 8.30
C SER A 111 3.31 -8.25 8.56
N SER A 112 4.42 -7.98 7.86
CA SER A 112 5.18 -6.74 8.01
C SER A 112 4.38 -5.52 7.53
N CYS A 113 3.63 -5.64 6.44
CA CYS A 113 2.74 -4.59 5.94
C CYS A 113 1.64 -4.27 6.97
N ASN A 114 1.02 -5.28 7.58
CA ASN A 114 0.00 -5.05 8.60
C ASN A 114 0.55 -4.29 9.81
N ASP A 115 1.75 -4.65 10.29
CA ASP A 115 2.41 -3.95 11.38
C ASP A 115 2.79 -2.52 10.99
N LEU A 116 3.31 -2.32 9.78
CA LEU A 116 3.61 -1.00 9.23
C LEU A 116 2.36 -0.10 9.18
N PHE A 117 1.25 -0.57 8.58
CA PHE A 117 0.02 0.21 8.46
C PHE A 117 -0.59 0.57 9.82
N ASN A 118 -0.52 -0.35 10.79
CA ASN A 118 -0.94 -0.06 12.17
C ASN A 118 -0.04 1.00 12.84
N GLY A 119 1.25 1.04 12.48
CA GLY A 119 2.20 2.02 12.97
C GLY A 119 2.00 3.43 12.37
N LEU A 120 1.67 3.52 11.08
CA LEU A 120 1.65 4.80 10.32
C LEU A 120 0.80 5.88 10.99
N PHE A 121 -0.38 5.54 11.52
CA PHE A 121 -1.30 6.50 12.16
C PHE A 121 -1.40 6.31 13.67
N SER A 122 -0.44 5.62 14.28
CA SER A 122 -0.36 5.46 15.73
C SER A 122 0.34 6.66 16.40
N ILE A 123 0.22 6.74 17.73
CA ILE A 123 1.02 7.67 18.54
C ILE A 123 2.50 7.24 18.42
N PRO A 124 3.43 8.15 18.11
CA PRO A 124 4.84 7.83 17.85
C PRO A 124 5.63 7.54 19.15
N ILE A 125 5.19 6.53 19.91
CA ILE A 125 5.85 6.07 21.13
C ILE A 125 6.70 4.85 20.77
N ASN A 126 8.03 5.02 20.88
CA ASN A 126 8.98 3.95 20.64
C ASN A 126 9.26 3.14 21.92
N ALA A 127 8.25 2.45 22.43
CA ALA A 127 8.37 1.55 23.59
C ALA A 127 7.70 0.19 23.30
N PRO A 128 8.12 -0.91 23.97
CA PRO A 128 7.49 -2.21 23.81
C PRO A 128 5.97 -2.16 24.04
N GLY A 129 5.21 -2.85 23.19
CA GLY A 129 3.74 -2.89 23.26
C GLY A 129 3.02 -1.82 22.42
N PHE A 130 3.73 -0.79 21.94
CA PHE A 130 3.15 0.23 21.07
C PHE A 130 3.23 -0.16 19.58
N ALA A 131 2.18 0.17 18.81
CA ALA A 131 2.12 -0.10 17.37
C ALA A 131 3.28 0.56 16.61
N PHE A 132 3.65 1.79 16.97
CA PHE A 132 4.80 2.49 16.39
C PHE A 132 6.12 1.73 16.59
N ASN A 133 6.41 1.25 17.80
CA ASN A 133 7.60 0.43 18.07
C ASN A 133 7.59 -0.89 17.28
N LYS A 134 6.42 -1.52 17.14
CA LYS A 134 6.29 -2.76 16.37
C LYS A 134 6.59 -2.53 14.89
N ALA A 135 6.09 -1.43 14.32
CA ALA A 135 6.28 -1.07 12.92
C ALA A 135 7.72 -0.65 12.56
N LEU A 136 8.57 -0.35 13.54
CA LEU A 136 10.00 -0.03 13.34
C LEU A 136 10.89 -1.27 13.17
N LYS A 137 10.37 -2.48 13.44
CA LYS A 137 11.08 -3.75 13.40
C LYS A 137 10.84 -4.46 12.07
#